data_AF-A0A3B8PY16-F1
#
_entry.id   AF-A0A3B8PY16-F1
#
_cell.length_a   1.000
_cell.length_b   1.000
_cell.length_c   1.000
_cell.angle_alpha   90.00
_cell.angle_beta   90.00
_cell.angle_gamma   90.00
#
_symmetry.space_group_name_H-M   'P 1'
#
loop_
_entity.id
_entity.type
_entity.pdbx_description
1 polymer ?
#
loop_
_entity_poly.entity_id
_entity_poly.type
_entity_poly.pdbx_seq_one_letter_code
_entity_poly.pdbx_strand_id
1 'polypeptide(L)'
;WRIGGYQADFEAGNTYSGIVYGEAFRGILCNRGLKTELVRAGGKFQVKTIKRLGDSKAIQAKIKKEDWNDYHITAKGFHLVHRINGVVTADCTDNDAKQRRATGLLALQLHAGPPMTVQFRKIRVKRLGKKVSARRLSLPDLPQISFSDLPTPNAVADRVAEETGGVATEAVRAFLGLPGDVRDAVVSTPEKRTLPPTTEGGKLIRKVRSTRARGLRFLATPLRSAIVAAEEAVETVKKKGSR
;
A
#
# COMPACT_ATOMS: atom_id res chain seq x y z
N TRP A 1 -14.83 17.57 -11.23
CA TRP A 1 -13.69 17.79 -10.32
C TRP A 1 -12.45 17.14 -10.90
N ARG A 2 -11.28 17.80 -10.82
CA ARG A 2 -9.98 17.25 -11.26
C ARG A 2 -9.05 17.26 -10.06
N ILE A 3 -8.35 16.16 -9.82
CA ILE A 3 -7.28 16.07 -8.84
C ILE A 3 -5.95 15.96 -9.59
N GLY A 4 -4.91 16.62 -9.06
CA GLY A 4 -3.56 16.62 -9.61
C GLY A 4 -2.53 16.28 -8.55
N GLY A 5 -1.31 15.93 -8.98
CA GLY A 5 -0.23 15.44 -8.12
C GLY A 5 0.48 14.24 -8.72
N TYR A 6 1.23 13.51 -7.89
CA TYR A 6 1.87 12.26 -8.30
C TYR A 6 0.80 11.19 -8.54
N GLN A 7 0.95 10.44 -9.63
CA GLN A 7 0.03 9.39 -10.04
C GLN A 7 0.79 8.12 -10.38
N ALA A 8 0.14 7.02 -10.05
CA ALA A 8 0.55 5.67 -10.36
C ALA A 8 -0.38 5.16 -11.47
N ASP A 9 0.03 5.36 -12.71
CA ASP A 9 -0.84 5.13 -13.85
C ASP A 9 -1.01 3.63 -14.11
N PHE A 10 -2.22 3.28 -14.53
CA PHE A 10 -2.60 1.96 -14.99
C PHE A 10 -3.61 2.12 -16.13
N GLU A 11 -3.37 1.42 -17.24
CA GLU A 11 -4.17 1.53 -18.46
C GLU A 11 -4.45 0.16 -19.09
N ALA A 12 -5.39 0.15 -20.04
CA ALA A 12 -5.65 -1.00 -20.91
C ALA A 12 -4.61 -1.16 -22.05
N GLY A 13 -3.83 -0.11 -22.30
CA GLY A 13 -2.72 -0.08 -23.25
C GLY A 13 -1.43 -0.71 -22.71
N ASN A 14 -0.33 -0.51 -23.44
CA ASN A 14 0.96 -1.13 -23.16
C ASN A 14 2.07 -0.13 -22.81
N THR A 15 1.76 1.14 -22.64
CA THR A 15 2.72 2.24 -22.62
C THR A 15 2.92 2.79 -21.21
N TYR A 16 1.84 3.09 -20.50
CA TYR A 16 1.85 3.93 -19.30
C TYR A 16 1.64 3.16 -17.99
N SER A 17 1.15 1.91 -18.04
CA SER A 17 1.01 1.13 -16.81
C SER A 17 2.34 1.00 -16.06
N GLY A 18 2.40 1.50 -14.83
CA GLY A 18 3.58 1.44 -13.96
C GLY A 18 4.51 2.67 -13.99
N ILE A 19 4.15 3.75 -14.70
CA ILE A 19 4.93 5.01 -14.68
C ILE A 19 4.66 5.83 -13.41
N VAL A 20 5.47 6.87 -13.19
CA VAL A 20 5.15 7.97 -12.29
C VAL A 20 4.76 9.19 -13.13
N TYR A 21 3.51 9.62 -13.04
CA TYR A 21 2.98 10.78 -13.75
C TYR A 21 2.65 11.93 -12.78
N GLY A 22 2.73 13.15 -13.28
CA GLY A 22 2.44 14.38 -12.56
C GLY A 22 1.27 15.12 -13.20
N GLU A 23 0.04 14.74 -12.87
CA GLU A 23 -1.18 15.33 -13.41
C GLU A 23 -1.43 16.74 -12.88
N ALA A 24 -1.82 17.66 -13.77
CA ALA A 24 -1.88 19.11 -13.49
C ALA A 24 -0.62 19.62 -12.76
N PHE A 25 0.54 19.04 -13.11
CA PHE A 25 1.78 19.20 -12.38
C PHE A 25 2.99 19.28 -13.30
N ARG A 26 3.57 18.14 -13.72
CA ARG A 26 4.87 18.10 -14.44
C ARG A 26 4.95 17.00 -15.51
N GLY A 27 3.84 16.36 -15.86
CA GLY A 27 3.82 15.33 -16.90
C GLY A 27 4.53 14.05 -16.46
N ILE A 28 5.21 13.37 -17.39
CA ILE A 28 5.91 12.10 -17.09
C ILE A 28 7.15 12.37 -16.24
N LEU A 29 7.18 11.80 -15.03
CA LEU A 29 8.28 11.95 -14.07
C LEU A 29 9.23 10.74 -14.10
N CYS A 30 8.70 9.55 -14.38
CA CYS A 30 9.49 8.34 -14.54
C CYS A 30 8.79 7.37 -15.48
N ASN A 31 9.39 7.08 -16.63
CA ASN A 31 8.91 6.02 -17.51
C ASN A 31 9.14 4.65 -16.90
N ARG A 32 8.38 3.65 -17.38
CA ARG A 32 8.50 2.26 -16.93
C ARG A 32 9.89 1.71 -17.22
N GLY A 33 10.44 0.99 -16.25
CA GLY A 33 11.77 0.40 -16.31
C GLY A 33 12.90 1.38 -16.01
N LEU A 34 12.60 2.60 -15.55
CA LEU A 34 13.62 3.61 -15.25
C LEU A 34 13.68 3.95 -13.76
N LYS A 35 14.85 4.45 -13.38
CA LYS A 35 15.09 5.22 -12.18
C LYS A 35 15.39 6.66 -12.57
N THR A 36 14.64 7.62 -12.04
CA THR A 36 14.80 9.04 -12.35
C THR A 36 15.01 9.90 -11.12
N GLU A 37 15.73 11.00 -11.32
CA GLU A 37 15.80 12.12 -10.39
C GLU A 37 15.20 13.36 -11.04
N LEU A 38 14.29 13.99 -10.31
CA LEU A 38 13.67 15.23 -10.73
C LEU A 38 14.44 16.39 -10.12
N VAL A 39 15.01 17.23 -10.97
CA VAL A 39 15.89 18.32 -10.52
C VAL A 39 15.57 19.60 -11.28
N ARG A 40 16.11 20.71 -10.78
CA ARG A 40 16.09 21.99 -11.46
C ARG A 40 17.52 22.43 -11.74
N ALA A 41 17.89 22.51 -13.00
CA ALA A 41 19.20 23.00 -13.44
C ALA A 41 19.01 24.31 -14.22
N GLY A 42 19.73 25.36 -13.84
CA GLY A 42 19.59 26.69 -14.46
C GLY A 42 18.16 27.24 -14.44
N GLY A 43 17.40 26.95 -13.37
CA GLY A 43 16.00 27.39 -13.27
C GLY A 43 15.05 26.70 -14.25
N LYS A 44 15.41 25.55 -14.82
CA LYS A 44 14.50 24.73 -15.65
C LYS A 44 14.31 23.35 -15.03
N PHE A 45 13.07 22.87 -15.03
CA PHE A 45 12.74 21.53 -14.56
C PHE A 45 13.30 20.49 -15.53
N GLN A 46 13.90 19.43 -15.00
CA GLN A 46 14.49 18.34 -15.77
C GLN A 46 14.24 16.99 -15.10
N VAL A 47 13.95 15.99 -15.92
CA VAL A 47 13.90 14.58 -15.51
C VAL A 47 15.22 13.93 -15.91
N LYS A 48 16.09 13.66 -14.94
CA LYS A 48 17.35 12.95 -15.19
C LYS A 48 17.13 11.45 -15.03
N THR A 49 17.44 10.68 -16.07
CA THR A 49 17.45 9.22 -15.96
C THR A 49 18.77 8.78 -15.34
N ILE A 50 18.71 8.17 -14.15
CA ILE A 50 19.88 7.72 -13.41
C ILE A 50 20.27 6.30 -13.81
N LYS A 51 19.28 5.42 -13.94
CA LYS A 51 19.50 4.01 -14.23
C LYS A 51 18.30 3.40 -14.94
N ARG A 52 18.56 2.38 -15.77
CA ARG A 52 17.52 1.47 -16.26
C ARG A 52 17.38 0.31 -15.29
N LEU A 53 16.17 0.11 -14.76
CA LEU A 53 15.79 -0.98 -13.87
C LEU A 53 15.49 -2.27 -14.63
N GLY A 54 15.02 -2.14 -15.88
CA GLY A 54 14.73 -3.27 -16.76
C GLY A 54 14.20 -2.78 -18.12
N ASP A 55 14.05 -3.71 -19.05
CA ASP A 55 13.41 -3.42 -20.33
C ASP A 55 11.90 -3.16 -20.14
N SER A 56 11.38 -2.12 -20.80
CA SER A 56 9.98 -1.71 -20.62
C SER A 56 9.00 -2.76 -21.16
N LYS A 57 9.33 -3.46 -22.25
CA LYS A 57 8.47 -4.50 -22.81
C LYS A 57 8.47 -5.74 -21.93
N ALA A 58 9.64 -6.13 -21.41
CA ALA A 58 9.76 -7.24 -20.46
C ALA A 58 8.94 -6.99 -19.18
N ILE A 59 8.92 -5.75 -18.68
CA ILE A 59 8.09 -5.39 -17.52
C ILE A 59 6.60 -5.37 -17.90
N GLN A 60 6.22 -4.83 -19.07
CA GLN A 60 4.83 -4.86 -19.55
C GLN A 60 4.29 -6.29 -19.65
N ALA A 61 5.11 -7.24 -20.11
CA ALA A 61 4.71 -8.65 -20.22
C ALA A 61 4.36 -9.31 -18.88
N LYS A 62 4.70 -8.68 -17.74
CA LYS A 62 4.31 -9.13 -16.40
C LYS A 62 3.00 -8.51 -15.91
N ILE A 63 2.46 -7.54 -16.62
CA ILE A 63 1.17 -6.89 -16.32
C ILE A 63 0.08 -7.67 -17.05
N LYS A 64 -0.88 -8.18 -16.28
CA LYS A 64 -1.95 -9.01 -16.82
C LYS A 64 -3.04 -8.13 -17.42
N LYS A 65 -3.42 -8.41 -18.66
CA LYS A 65 -4.52 -7.70 -19.33
C LYS A 65 -5.85 -8.31 -18.92
N GLU A 66 -6.86 -7.47 -18.66
CA GLU A 66 -8.21 -7.89 -18.26
C GLU A 66 -8.25 -8.80 -17.02
N ASP A 67 -7.25 -8.72 -16.14
CA ASP A 67 -7.15 -9.53 -14.91
C ASP A 67 -6.59 -8.69 -13.75
N TRP A 68 -6.64 -9.24 -12.55
CA TRP A 68 -6.18 -8.61 -11.34
C TRP A 68 -4.65 -8.49 -11.30
N ASN A 69 -4.21 -7.26 -11.04
CA ASN A 69 -2.80 -6.92 -10.82
C ASN A 69 -2.62 -6.36 -9.41
N ASP A 70 -1.53 -6.76 -8.75
CA ASP A 70 -1.13 -6.19 -7.47
C ASP A 70 -0.28 -4.96 -7.72
N TYR A 71 -0.80 -3.77 -7.39
CA TYR A 71 -0.07 -2.50 -7.52
C TYR A 71 0.35 -2.02 -6.13
N HIS A 72 1.65 -2.01 -5.87
CA HIS A 72 2.25 -1.51 -4.64
C HIS A 72 3.01 -0.21 -4.92
N ILE A 73 2.58 0.87 -4.25
CA ILE A 73 3.22 2.19 -4.28
C ILE A 73 3.89 2.43 -2.93
N THR A 74 5.19 2.72 -2.93
CA THR A 74 5.91 3.19 -1.77
C THR A 74 6.25 4.67 -1.96
N ALA A 75 5.73 5.54 -1.09
CA ALA A 75 6.09 6.95 -1.05
C ALA A 75 6.78 7.26 0.29
N LYS A 76 8.11 7.41 0.27
CA LYS A 76 8.91 7.68 1.47
C LYS A 76 9.65 9.00 1.30
N GLY A 77 9.19 10.04 1.99
CA GLY A 77 9.66 11.40 1.72
C GLY A 77 9.29 11.80 0.29
N PHE A 78 10.29 12.12 -0.53
CA PHE A 78 10.12 12.47 -1.95
C PHE A 78 10.60 11.36 -2.90
N HIS A 79 10.77 10.15 -2.36
CA HIS A 79 11.13 8.96 -3.12
C HIS A 79 9.89 8.09 -3.34
N LEU A 80 9.52 7.91 -4.60
CA LEU A 80 8.37 7.14 -5.05
C LEU A 80 8.85 5.88 -5.78
N VAL A 81 8.42 4.71 -5.33
CA VAL A 81 8.71 3.43 -5.98
C VAL A 81 7.41 2.73 -6.30
N HIS A 82 7.22 2.40 -7.57
CA HIS A 82 6.07 1.68 -8.08
C HIS A 82 6.45 0.22 -8.36
N ARG A 83 5.58 -0.71 -7.96
CA ARG A 83 5.69 -2.13 -8.26
C ARG A 83 4.37 -2.67 -8.75
N ILE A 84 4.39 -3.46 -9.83
CA ILE A 84 3.23 -4.19 -10.33
C ILE A 84 3.59 -5.68 -10.36
N ASN A 85 2.75 -6.52 -9.74
CA ASN A 85 2.97 -7.97 -9.61
C ASN A 85 4.38 -8.32 -9.10
N GLY A 86 4.85 -7.57 -8.09
CA GLY A 86 6.18 -7.74 -7.49
C GLY A 86 7.35 -7.12 -8.25
N VAL A 87 7.17 -6.73 -9.53
CA VAL A 87 8.23 -6.15 -10.36
C VAL A 87 8.31 -4.63 -10.16
N VAL A 88 9.50 -4.09 -9.91
CA VAL A 88 9.72 -2.63 -9.85
C VAL A 88 9.54 -2.03 -11.24
N THR A 89 8.54 -1.18 -11.38
CA THR A 89 8.21 -0.51 -12.65
C THR A 89 8.81 0.88 -12.74
N ALA A 90 8.93 1.60 -11.62
CA ALA A 90 9.53 2.93 -11.59
C ALA A 90 10.15 3.23 -10.21
N ASP A 91 11.27 3.95 -10.21
CA ASP A 91 11.96 4.47 -9.01
C ASP A 91 12.24 5.96 -9.25
N CYS A 92 11.49 6.86 -8.62
CA CYS A 92 11.55 8.29 -8.88
C CYS A 92 11.87 9.05 -7.60
N THR A 93 12.95 9.85 -7.61
CA THR A 93 13.29 10.74 -6.49
C THR A 93 13.08 12.19 -6.90
N ASP A 94 12.25 12.92 -6.17
CA ASP A 94 11.94 14.32 -6.44
C ASP A 94 12.76 15.29 -5.59
N ASN A 95 13.85 15.77 -6.18
CA ASN A 95 14.77 16.72 -5.56
C ASN A 95 14.42 18.18 -5.90
N ASP A 96 13.37 18.44 -6.68
CA ASP A 96 12.92 19.80 -7.02
C ASP A 96 12.14 20.42 -5.85
N ALA A 97 12.86 20.97 -4.89
CA ALA A 97 12.30 21.61 -3.69
C ALA A 97 11.28 22.72 -3.99
N LYS A 98 11.31 23.31 -5.19
CA LYS A 98 10.39 24.38 -5.58
C LYS A 98 8.97 23.88 -5.87
N GLN A 99 8.82 22.66 -6.39
CA GLN A 99 7.51 22.14 -6.83
C GLN A 99 7.12 20.80 -6.21
N ARG A 100 8.05 20.07 -5.60
CA ARG A 100 7.74 18.78 -4.94
C ARG A 100 6.62 18.93 -3.90
N ARG A 101 5.79 17.89 -3.74
CA ARG A 101 4.63 17.91 -2.82
C ARG A 101 4.85 16.93 -1.67
N ALA A 102 4.86 17.44 -0.44
CA ALA A 102 5.07 16.62 0.76
C ALA A 102 3.78 15.96 1.27
N THR A 103 2.63 16.57 0.99
CA THR A 103 1.32 16.14 1.47
C THR A 103 0.28 16.28 0.36
N GLY A 104 -0.78 15.49 0.43
CA GLY A 104 -1.88 15.52 -0.54
C GLY A 104 -3.02 14.61 -0.14
N LEU A 105 -4.02 14.52 -1.01
CA LEU A 105 -5.12 13.58 -0.89
C LEU A 105 -4.82 12.31 -1.68
N LEU A 106 -5.29 11.16 -1.18
CA LEU A 106 -5.32 9.92 -1.94
C LEU A 106 -6.68 9.82 -2.64
N ALA A 107 -6.66 9.61 -3.96
CA ALA A 107 -7.87 9.45 -4.75
C ALA A 107 -7.68 8.37 -5.82
N LEU A 108 -8.79 7.78 -6.25
CA LEU A 108 -8.85 6.95 -7.44
C LEU A 108 -9.39 7.84 -8.56
N GLN A 109 -8.60 8.05 -9.60
CA GLN A 109 -8.99 8.87 -10.74
C GLN A 109 -9.19 7.98 -11.96
N LEU A 110 -10.32 8.18 -12.65
CA LEU A 110 -10.54 7.66 -13.99
C LEU A 110 -10.18 8.76 -14.99
N HIS A 111 -9.24 8.48 -15.89
CA HIS A 111 -8.82 9.44 -16.90
C HIS A 111 -9.97 9.71 -17.89
N ALA A 112 -10.02 10.93 -18.43
CA ALA A 112 -10.99 11.27 -19.46
C ALA A 112 -10.59 10.61 -20.79
N GLY A 113 -11.45 9.77 -21.35
CA GLY A 113 -11.17 9.05 -22.58
C GLY A 113 -12.40 8.31 -23.09
N PRO A 114 -12.22 7.35 -24.02
CA PRO A 114 -13.28 6.42 -24.40
C PRO A 114 -13.90 5.77 -23.17
N PRO A 115 -15.20 5.39 -23.21
CA PRO A 115 -15.84 4.69 -22.12
C PRO A 115 -15.00 3.50 -21.66
N MET A 116 -14.67 3.48 -20.36
CA MET A 116 -13.82 2.45 -19.77
C MET A 116 -14.33 2.07 -18.39
N THR A 117 -14.06 0.83 -17.99
CA THR A 117 -14.36 0.33 -16.66
C THR A 117 -13.05 -0.03 -15.97
N VAL A 118 -12.91 0.39 -14.72
CA VAL A 118 -11.81 -0.01 -13.83
C VAL A 118 -12.40 -0.58 -12.55
N GLN A 119 -11.79 -1.65 -12.05
CA GLN A 119 -12.20 -2.31 -10.83
C GLN A 119 -11.03 -2.31 -9.83
N PHE A 120 -11.33 -2.00 -8.58
CA PHE A 120 -10.35 -1.99 -7.49
C PHE A 120 -10.80 -2.94 -6.39
N ARG A 121 -9.85 -3.59 -5.73
CA ARG A 121 -10.09 -4.40 -4.54
C ARG A 121 -8.90 -4.34 -3.58
N LYS A 122 -9.13 -4.63 -2.31
CA LYS A 122 -8.08 -4.77 -1.27
C LYS A 122 -7.14 -3.56 -1.14
N ILE A 123 -7.69 -2.36 -1.28
CA ILE A 123 -6.95 -1.10 -1.11
C ILE A 123 -6.56 -0.97 0.37
N ARG A 124 -5.26 -0.86 0.62
CA ARG A 124 -4.68 -0.76 1.97
C ARG A 124 -3.66 0.35 1.99
N VAL A 125 -3.58 1.09 3.10
CA VAL A 125 -2.64 2.19 3.28
C VAL A 125 -1.90 1.99 4.58
N LYS A 126 -0.56 2.00 4.52
CA LYS A 126 0.31 1.99 5.70
C LYS A 126 1.06 3.32 5.77
N ARG A 127 0.91 4.04 6.88
CA ARG A 127 1.71 5.24 7.15
C ARG A 127 3.12 4.80 7.51
N LEU A 128 4.11 5.29 6.78
CA LEU A 128 5.52 5.13 7.10
C LEU A 128 5.84 6.22 8.11
N GLY A 129 5.94 5.87 9.41
CA GLY A 129 6.15 6.85 10.48
C GLY A 129 7.37 7.74 10.24
N LYS A 130 7.39 8.93 10.86
CA LYS A 130 8.64 9.69 11.00
C LYS A 130 9.61 8.80 11.78
N LYS A 131 10.89 8.75 11.36
CA LYS A 131 11.95 8.40 12.32
C LYS A 131 11.83 9.43 13.43
N VAL A 132 11.21 9.05 14.55
CA VAL A 132 11.41 9.78 15.79
C VAL A 132 12.89 9.55 16.06
N SER A 133 13.73 10.56 15.85
CA SER A 133 15.06 10.53 16.45
C SER A 133 14.78 10.33 17.92
N ALA A 134 15.13 9.16 18.45
CA ALA A 134 15.08 8.95 19.89
C ALA A 134 15.89 10.09 20.49
N ARG A 135 15.21 11.10 21.06
CA ARG A 135 15.87 11.94 22.05
C ARG A 135 16.31 10.93 23.08
N ARG A 136 17.62 10.86 23.31
CA ARG A 136 18.20 10.07 24.39
C ARG A 136 17.51 10.57 25.67
N LEU A 137 16.51 9.84 26.14
CA LEU A 137 15.99 10.00 27.49
C LEU A 137 17.18 9.64 28.38
N SER A 138 17.76 10.63 29.06
CA SER A 138 18.67 10.36 30.17
C SER A 138 17.82 9.82 31.30
N LEU A 139 17.72 8.50 31.39
CA LEU A 139 17.18 7.83 32.56
C LEU A 139 18.21 8.00 33.71
N PRO A 140 17.77 8.30 34.94
CA PRO A 140 18.66 8.20 36.11
C PRO A 140 19.11 6.75 36.29
N ASP A 141 20.29 6.55 36.85
CA ASP A 141 20.98 5.26 36.98
C ASP A 141 20.06 4.18 37.55
N LEU A 142 19.66 3.24 36.69
CA LEU A 142 19.07 1.97 37.11
C LEU A 142 20.20 1.02 37.52
N PRO A 143 19.96 0.13 38.51
CA PRO A 143 20.96 -0.84 38.94
C PRO A 143 21.41 -1.71 37.77
N GLN A 144 22.73 -1.88 37.63
CA GLN A 144 23.36 -2.69 36.60
C GLN A 144 22.99 -4.17 36.82
N ILE A 145 22.01 -4.67 36.08
CA ILE A 145 21.72 -6.11 36.05
C ILE A 145 22.80 -6.78 35.20
N SER A 146 23.56 -7.70 35.80
CA SER A 146 24.57 -8.49 35.11
C SER A 146 23.91 -9.45 34.11
N PHE A 147 24.40 -9.46 32.87
CA PHE A 147 23.93 -10.38 31.82
C PHE A 147 24.27 -11.87 32.10
N SER A 148 25.00 -12.17 33.18
CA SER A 148 25.35 -13.55 33.58
C SER A 148 24.16 -14.38 34.07
N ASP A 149 23.06 -13.72 34.48
CA ASP A 149 21.93 -14.39 35.15
C ASP A 149 20.72 -14.58 34.22
N LEU A 150 20.86 -14.23 32.93
CA LEU A 150 19.80 -14.43 31.95
C LEU A 150 19.75 -15.90 31.51
N PRO A 151 18.58 -16.55 31.57
CA PRO A 151 18.43 -17.91 31.05
C PRO A 151 18.75 -17.92 29.55
N THR A 152 19.39 -19.01 29.11
CA THR A 152 19.69 -19.18 27.68
C THR A 152 18.38 -19.27 26.88
N PRO A 153 18.38 -18.88 25.59
CA PRO A 153 17.20 -18.97 24.73
C PRO A 153 16.57 -20.38 24.71
N ASN A 154 17.40 -21.43 24.78
CA ASN A 154 16.93 -22.81 24.87
C ASN A 154 16.22 -23.08 26.21
N ALA A 155 16.78 -22.63 27.33
CA ALA A 155 16.15 -22.81 28.64
C ALA A 155 14.79 -22.11 28.75
N VAL A 156 14.64 -20.96 28.08
CA VAL A 156 13.34 -20.26 27.99
C VAL A 156 12.35 -21.05 27.13
N ALA A 157 12.79 -21.56 25.97
CA ALA A 157 11.94 -22.36 25.09
C ALA A 157 11.48 -23.68 25.76
N ASP A 158 12.37 -24.33 26.51
CA ASP A 158 12.08 -25.60 27.19
C ASP A 158 11.11 -25.41 28.35
N ARG A 159 11.26 -24.35 29.16
CA ARG A 159 10.30 -24.02 30.23
C ARG A 159 8.91 -23.70 29.67
N VAL A 160 8.83 -22.96 28.57
CA VAL A 160 7.55 -22.64 27.91
C VAL A 160 6.91 -23.90 27.32
N ALA A 161 7.70 -24.84 26.79
CA ALA A 161 7.18 -26.12 26.29
C ALA A 161 6.55 -26.95 27.41
N GLU A 162 7.17 -26.96 28.60
CA GLU A 162 6.68 -27.66 29.78
C GLU A 162 5.40 -27.03 30.36
N GLU A 163 5.34 -25.69 30.43
CA GLU A 163 4.17 -24.95 30.94
C GLU A 163 2.97 -24.97 29.98
N THR A 164 3.20 -25.10 28.67
CA THR A 164 2.14 -25.05 27.65
C THR A 164 1.76 -26.41 27.06
N GLY A 165 2.38 -27.51 27.50
CA GLY A 165 2.11 -28.84 26.93
C GLY A 165 2.48 -28.94 25.44
N GLY A 166 3.52 -28.21 25.00
CA GLY A 166 4.09 -28.32 23.66
C GLY A 166 3.43 -27.48 22.55
N VAL A 167 2.23 -26.93 22.75
CA VAL A 167 1.47 -26.24 21.67
C VAL A 167 2.03 -24.85 21.28
N ALA A 168 2.83 -24.20 22.14
CA ALA A 168 3.36 -22.86 21.87
C ALA A 168 4.84 -22.84 21.42
N THR A 169 5.50 -24.01 21.38
CA THR A 169 6.96 -24.13 21.29
C THR A 169 7.54 -23.59 19.99
N GLU A 170 6.84 -23.77 18.87
CA GLU A 170 7.33 -23.39 17.53
C GLU A 170 7.38 -21.87 17.34
N ALA A 171 6.37 -21.15 17.84
CA ALA A 171 6.31 -19.70 17.78
C ALA A 171 7.41 -19.05 18.66
N VAL A 172 7.67 -19.63 19.84
CA VAL A 172 8.71 -19.16 20.75
C VAL A 172 10.11 -19.41 20.18
N ARG A 173 10.37 -20.59 19.60
CA ARG A 173 11.66 -20.89 18.96
C ARG A 173 11.92 -20.01 17.73
N ALA A 174 10.89 -19.77 16.90
CA ALA A 174 11.00 -18.85 15.77
C ALA A 174 11.30 -17.41 16.21
N PHE A 175 10.67 -16.95 17.30
CA PHE A 175 10.96 -15.63 17.86
C PHE A 175 12.40 -15.51 18.39
N LEU A 176 12.93 -16.59 18.97
CA LEU A 176 14.30 -16.65 19.51
C LEU A 176 15.38 -17.01 18.48
N GLY A 177 15.01 -17.22 17.21
CA GLY A 177 15.95 -17.60 16.15
C GLY A 177 16.52 -19.02 16.29
N LEU A 178 15.82 -19.89 17.03
CA LEU A 178 16.21 -21.28 17.26
C LEU A 178 15.63 -22.19 16.17
N PRO A 179 16.34 -23.26 15.77
CA PRO A 179 15.82 -24.24 14.82
C PRO A 179 14.55 -24.92 15.36
N GLY A 180 13.60 -25.19 14.46
CA GLY A 180 12.33 -25.84 14.78
C GLY A 180 12.54 -27.21 15.43
N ASP A 181 11.65 -27.60 16.34
CA ASP A 181 11.71 -28.92 16.98
C ASP A 181 11.20 -29.99 16.00
N VAL A 182 12.10 -30.81 15.47
CA VAL A 182 11.80 -31.74 14.36
C VAL A 182 11.39 -33.13 14.86
N ARG A 183 10.98 -33.26 16.12
CA ARG A 183 10.75 -34.58 16.74
C ARG A 183 9.49 -35.30 16.24
N ASP A 184 8.50 -34.60 15.67
CA ASP A 184 7.23 -35.21 15.20
C ASP A 184 6.67 -34.63 13.88
N ALA A 185 7.51 -34.11 12.98
CA ALA A 185 7.03 -33.45 11.76
C ALA A 185 6.45 -34.45 10.73
N VAL A 186 5.13 -34.57 10.66
CA VAL A 186 4.40 -35.23 9.57
C VAL A 186 4.34 -34.31 8.35
N VAL A 187 4.93 -34.75 7.23
CA VAL A 187 4.86 -34.04 5.94
C VAL A 187 3.55 -34.41 5.24
N SER A 188 2.57 -33.50 5.24
CA SER A 188 1.40 -33.60 4.35
C SER A 188 1.57 -32.72 3.12
N THR A 189 1.48 -33.33 1.93
CA THR A 189 1.49 -32.66 0.63
C THR A 189 0.23 -31.78 0.45
N PRO A 190 0.31 -30.53 -0.04
CA PRO A 190 -0.87 -29.68 -0.18
C PRO A 190 -1.72 -30.09 -1.38
N GLU A 191 -2.99 -30.41 -1.12
CA GLU A 191 -3.97 -30.73 -2.16
C GLU A 191 -4.53 -29.45 -2.83
N LYS A 192 -4.79 -29.53 -4.14
CA LYS A 192 -5.30 -28.43 -4.96
C LYS A 192 -6.74 -28.09 -4.56
N ARG A 193 -6.97 -26.89 -4.02
CA ARG A 193 -8.33 -26.39 -3.75
C ARG A 193 -9.00 -25.88 -5.03
N THR A 194 -10.11 -26.50 -5.41
CA THR A 194 -11.11 -25.95 -6.33
C THR A 194 -11.96 -24.89 -5.62
N LEU A 195 -12.06 -23.69 -6.21
CA LEU A 195 -12.88 -22.60 -5.68
C LEU A 195 -14.34 -22.76 -6.14
N PRO A 196 -15.33 -22.42 -5.29
CA PRO A 196 -16.74 -22.53 -5.65
C PRO A 196 -17.13 -21.46 -6.71
N PRO A 197 -18.12 -21.76 -7.58
CA PRO A 197 -18.64 -20.81 -8.54
C PRO A 197 -19.38 -19.68 -7.80
N THR A 198 -19.16 -18.43 -8.22
CA THR A 198 -19.98 -17.30 -7.78
C THR A 198 -21.34 -17.38 -8.48
N THR A 199 -22.37 -17.61 -7.68
CA THR A 199 -23.77 -17.94 -8.04
C THR A 199 -24.47 -17.01 -9.04
N GLU A 200 -25.46 -17.63 -9.68
CA GLU A 200 -26.43 -17.13 -10.67
C GLU A 200 -27.27 -15.93 -10.21
N GLY A 201 -27.74 -15.13 -11.19
CA GLY A 201 -28.88 -14.22 -11.02
C GLY A 201 -28.74 -12.86 -11.69
N GLY A 202 -28.87 -12.81 -13.02
CA GLY A 202 -28.96 -11.54 -13.75
C GLY A 202 -29.33 -11.74 -15.21
N LYS A 203 -30.63 -11.93 -15.48
CA LYS A 203 -31.21 -12.02 -16.83
C LYS A 203 -30.71 -10.89 -17.74
N LEU A 204 -30.55 -11.23 -19.02
CA LEU A 204 -30.42 -10.30 -20.14
C LEU A 204 -31.57 -9.29 -20.13
N ILE A 205 -31.28 -8.00 -19.95
CA ILE A 205 -32.25 -6.91 -20.17
C ILE A 205 -31.66 -5.90 -21.15
N ARG A 206 -32.22 -5.93 -22.37
CA ARG A 206 -32.17 -4.96 -23.48
C ARG A 206 -30.83 -4.67 -24.18
N LYS A 207 -30.82 -5.05 -25.46
CA LYS A 207 -30.06 -4.44 -26.55
C LYS A 207 -30.60 -3.01 -26.79
N VAL A 208 -29.90 -1.98 -26.33
CA VAL A 208 -30.22 -0.59 -26.70
C VAL A 208 -29.46 -0.24 -27.97
N ARG A 209 -30.18 -0.21 -29.09
CA ARG A 209 -29.76 0.53 -30.28
C ARG A 209 -30.13 2.01 -30.08
N SER A 210 -29.20 2.86 -30.51
CA SER A 210 -29.37 4.25 -30.97
C SER A 210 -29.05 5.43 -30.02
N THR A 211 -28.22 6.32 -30.61
CA THR A 211 -28.29 7.79 -30.69
C THR A 211 -28.58 8.64 -29.44
N ARG A 212 -27.61 9.55 -29.17
CA ARG A 212 -27.69 10.87 -28.51
C ARG A 212 -28.84 11.10 -27.51
N ALA A 213 -28.49 11.34 -26.25
CA ALA A 213 -29.24 12.26 -25.39
C ALA A 213 -28.36 12.91 -24.32
N ARG A 214 -28.63 14.19 -24.09
CA ARG A 214 -28.06 15.08 -23.08
C ARG A 214 -28.57 14.69 -21.68
N GLY A 215 -27.75 14.98 -20.67
CA GLY A 215 -28.14 15.37 -19.32
C GLY A 215 -29.09 14.45 -18.54
N LEU A 216 -28.53 13.70 -17.58
CA LEU A 216 -29.20 13.50 -16.29
C LEU A 216 -28.17 13.34 -15.18
N ARG A 217 -28.28 14.22 -14.16
CA ARG A 217 -27.49 14.21 -12.93
C ARG A 217 -27.96 13.06 -12.05
N PHE A 218 -27.03 12.31 -11.46
CA PHE A 218 -27.27 11.64 -10.19
C PHE A 218 -26.35 12.25 -9.13
N LEU A 219 -26.99 12.90 -8.17
CA LEU A 219 -26.42 13.30 -6.89
C LEU A 219 -26.09 12.05 -6.08
N ALA A 220 -24.85 11.90 -5.65
CA ALA A 220 -24.49 11.04 -4.53
C ALA A 220 -24.13 11.94 -3.35
N THR A 221 -25.07 12.05 -2.42
CA THR A 221 -25.00 12.67 -1.09
C THR A 221 -23.85 12.07 -0.27
N PRO A 222 -23.20 12.82 0.63
CA PRO A 222 -21.95 12.39 1.26
C PRO A 222 -22.20 11.37 2.38
N LEU A 223 -21.47 10.27 2.37
CA LEU A 223 -21.28 9.40 3.53
C LEU A 223 -20.49 10.18 4.59
N ARG A 224 -21.20 10.84 5.51
CA ARG A 224 -20.69 11.11 6.85
C ARG A 224 -20.76 9.81 7.66
N SER A 225 -19.84 9.70 8.62
CA SER A 225 -19.77 8.75 9.74
C SER A 225 -19.43 7.28 9.43
N ALA A 226 -18.12 6.97 9.49
CA ALA A 226 -17.58 5.73 10.07
C ALA A 226 -16.06 5.88 10.33
N ILE A 227 -15.69 6.77 11.25
CA ILE A 227 -14.40 6.70 11.96
C ILE A 227 -14.78 6.78 13.44
N VAL A 228 -14.74 5.65 14.13
CA VAL A 228 -14.79 5.62 15.60
C VAL A 228 -13.34 5.71 16.06
N ALA A 229 -12.93 6.89 16.50
CA ALA A 229 -11.79 7.04 17.40
C ALA A 229 -12.31 6.70 18.80
N ALA A 230 -11.64 5.78 19.49
CA ALA A 230 -11.87 5.56 20.91
C ALA A 230 -11.28 6.75 21.66
N GLU A 231 -12.13 7.56 22.29
CA GLU A 231 -11.73 8.49 23.35
C GLU A 231 -12.78 8.43 24.47
N GLU A 232 -12.27 8.52 25.68
CA GLU A 232 -12.88 8.17 26.96
C GLU A 232 -14.07 9.05 27.33
N ALA A 233 -15.01 8.45 28.07
CA ALA A 233 -16.20 9.11 28.58
C ALA A 233 -15.84 10.09 29.72
N VAL A 234 -16.20 11.36 29.55
CA VAL A 234 -16.41 12.28 30.68
C VAL A 234 -17.85 12.77 30.61
N GLU A 235 -18.60 12.40 31.63
CA GLU A 235 -20.02 12.64 31.79
C GLU A 235 -20.25 14.00 32.46
N THR A 236 -21.02 14.90 31.84
CA THR A 236 -21.65 16.02 32.55
C THR A 236 -23.10 16.24 32.11
N VAL A 237 -23.97 15.97 33.08
CA VAL A 237 -25.40 16.20 33.29
C VAL A 237 -26.06 17.36 32.52
N LYS A 238 -27.19 17.06 31.85
CA LYS A 238 -28.15 18.03 31.30
C LYS A 238 -28.99 18.68 32.40
N LYS A 239 -29.08 20.02 32.40
CA LYS A 239 -30.20 20.76 33.02
C LYS A 239 -31.32 20.98 31.99
N LYS A 240 -32.52 20.51 32.32
CA LYS A 240 -33.79 20.77 31.62
C LYS A 240 -34.30 22.20 31.91
N GLY A 241 -34.94 22.79 30.92
CA GLY A 241 -35.92 23.89 31.05
C GLY A 241 -36.36 24.28 29.63
N SER A 242 -37.53 23.84 29.12
CA SER A 242 -38.89 24.32 29.40
C SER A 242 -39.05 25.83 29.20
N ARG A 243 -39.59 26.24 28.05
CA ARG A 243 -40.94 26.78 27.91
C ARG A 243 -41.33 26.80 26.44
#